data_AF-A0A078S2A1-F1
#
_entry.id   AF-A0A078S2A1-F1
#
_cell.length_a   1.000
_cell.length_b   1.000
_cell.length_c   1.000
_cell.angle_alpha   90.00
_cell.angle_beta   90.00
_cell.angle_gamma   90.00
#
_symmetry.space_group_name_H-M   'P 1'
#
loop_
_entity.id
_entity.type
_entity.pdbx_description
1 polymer ?
#
loop_
_entity_poly.entity_id
_entity_poly.type
_entity_poly.pdbx_seq_one_letter_code
_entity_poly.pdbx_strand_id
1 'polypeptide(L)'
;MTEKQIKIADRLLGILVEHDGRVNKDSARSLLLKEFAERMDRIDINFVFDTLIDDYKLVALLGEGWLRLTPEGQKMARWGMKNYQRKLSIKEQFKVAGKVIGAVSSVVAIVSFLLGLLF
;
A
#
# COMPACT_ATOMS: atom_id res chain seq x y z
N MET A 1 2.99 -9.60 1.88
CA MET A 1 2.22 -9.91 3.10
C MET A 1 1.50 -11.24 2.95
N THR A 2 1.54 -12.09 3.98
CA THR A 2 0.76 -13.34 4.07
C THR A 2 -0.72 -13.04 4.34
N GLU A 3 -1.62 -14.02 4.19
CA GLU A 3 -3.05 -13.82 4.50
C GLU A 3 -3.30 -13.37 5.96
N LYS A 4 -2.51 -13.88 6.90
CA LYS A 4 -2.61 -13.47 8.31
C LYS A 4 -2.18 -12.00 8.49
N GLN A 5 -1.07 -11.59 7.87
CA GLN A 5 -0.62 -10.20 7.90
C GLN A 5 -1.63 -9.26 7.23
N ILE A 6 -2.29 -9.71 6.16
CA ILE A 6 -3.37 -8.98 5.49
C ILE A 6 -4.57 -8.79 6.44
N LYS A 7 -4.98 -9.83 7.17
CA LYS A 7 -6.07 -9.71 8.16
C LYS A 7 -5.73 -8.75 9.29
N ILE A 8 -4.49 -8.77 9.79
CA ILE A 8 -4.01 -7.83 10.81
C ILE A 8 -3.98 -6.41 10.25
N ALA A 9 -3.53 -6.23 9.01
CA ALA A 9 -3.52 -4.93 8.35
C ALA A 9 -4.94 -4.37 8.16
N ASP A 10 -5.87 -5.19 7.68
CA ASP A 10 -7.29 -4.82 7.56
C ASP A 10 -7.88 -4.46 8.92
N ARG A 11 -7.57 -5.24 9.96
CA ARG A 11 -8.06 -4.95 11.31
C ARG A 11 -7.47 -3.65 11.87
N LEU A 12 -6.18 -3.41 11.70
CA LEU A 12 -5.53 -2.15 12.12
C LEU A 12 -6.18 -0.94 11.46
N LEU A 13 -6.47 -1.04 10.16
CA LEU A 13 -7.12 0.04 9.43
C LEU A 13 -8.59 0.22 9.87
N GLY A 14 -9.27 -0.88 10.22
CA GLY A 14 -10.58 -0.85 10.87
C GLY A 14 -10.55 -0.13 12.22
N ILE A 15 -9.60 -0.47 13.10
CA ILE A 15 -9.38 0.22 14.38
C ILE A 15 -9.15 1.71 14.15
N LEU A 16 -8.31 2.08 13.19
CA LEU A 16 -8.11 3.49 12.86
C LEU A 16 -9.41 4.16 12.42
N VAL A 17 -10.26 3.51 11.61
CA VAL A 17 -11.57 4.05 11.22
C VAL A 17 -12.50 4.20 12.42
N GLU A 18 -12.52 3.22 13.33
CA GLU A 18 -13.32 3.23 14.57
C GLU A 18 -12.93 4.37 15.52
N HIS A 19 -11.67 4.83 15.46
CA HIS A 19 -11.11 5.89 16.29
C HIS A 19 -10.86 7.20 15.50
N ASP A 20 -11.79 7.62 14.64
CA ASP A 20 -11.73 8.89 13.89
C ASP A 20 -10.46 9.09 13.06
N GLY A 21 -9.92 7.98 12.56
CA GLY A 21 -8.72 7.93 11.74
C GLY A 21 -7.42 8.08 12.50
N ARG A 22 -7.41 8.04 13.84
CA ARG A 22 -6.20 8.20 14.66
C ARG A 22 -6.18 7.30 15.89
N VAL A 23 -5.04 6.67 16.17
CA VAL A 23 -4.89 5.84 17.37
C VAL A 23 -3.44 5.83 17.83
N ASN A 24 -3.19 5.72 19.12
CA ASN A 24 -1.85 5.48 19.64
C ASN A 24 -1.34 4.08 19.19
N LYS A 25 -0.07 4.00 18.79
CA LYS A 25 0.57 2.81 18.21
C LYS A 25 0.57 1.64 19.20
N ASP A 26 0.88 1.88 20.46
CA ASP A 26 0.91 0.85 21.50
C ASP A 26 -0.51 0.37 21.84
N SER A 27 -1.48 1.27 21.81
CA SER A 27 -2.90 0.95 22.00
C SER A 27 -3.41 0.06 20.86
N ALA A 28 -3.13 0.42 19.61
CA ALA A 28 -3.47 -0.39 18.45
C ALA A 28 -2.78 -1.76 18.49
N ARG A 29 -1.49 -1.80 18.85
CA ARG A 29 -0.74 -3.04 19.04
C ARG A 29 -1.37 -3.92 20.10
N SER A 30 -1.78 -3.35 21.23
CA SER A 30 -2.44 -4.07 22.33
C SER A 30 -3.79 -4.64 21.91
N LEU A 31 -4.58 -3.89 21.15
CA LEU A 31 -5.85 -4.36 20.60
C LEU A 31 -5.65 -5.52 19.63
N LEU A 32 -4.69 -5.40 18.71
CA LEU A 32 -4.34 -6.47 17.77
C LEU A 32 -3.82 -7.70 18.50
N LEU A 33 -2.95 -7.53 19.50
CA LEU A 33 -2.47 -8.63 20.34
C LEU A 33 -3.64 -9.35 21.01
N LYS A 34 -4.57 -8.62 21.61
CA LYS A 34 -5.74 -9.22 22.27
C LYS A 34 -6.63 -10.02 21.29
N GLU A 35 -6.78 -9.54 20.06
CA GLU A 35 -7.64 -10.16 19.05
C GLU A 35 -6.98 -11.36 18.35
N PHE A 36 -5.65 -11.36 18.22
CA PHE A 36 -4.90 -12.37 17.47
C PHE A 36 -3.99 -13.28 18.33
N ALA A 37 -3.90 -13.06 19.65
CA ALA A 37 -2.97 -13.69 20.62
C ALA A 37 -2.85 -15.21 20.51
N GLU A 38 -3.94 -15.94 20.24
CA GLU A 38 -3.93 -17.40 20.17
C GLU A 38 -3.18 -17.98 18.96
N ARG A 39 -2.74 -17.16 17.99
CA ARG A 39 -2.15 -17.63 16.72
C ARG A 39 -0.84 -16.94 16.35
N MET A 40 -0.19 -16.29 17.32
CA MET A 40 0.76 -15.19 17.12
C MET A 40 2.25 -15.50 17.30
N ASP A 41 2.60 -16.72 17.68
CA ASP A 41 3.97 -17.22 17.87
C ASP A 41 4.86 -17.14 16.61
N ARG A 42 4.33 -16.70 15.46
CA ARG A 42 5.09 -16.50 14.20
C ARG A 42 4.77 -15.22 13.43
N ILE A 43 3.98 -14.29 13.98
CA ILE A 43 3.53 -13.11 13.22
C ILE A 43 4.15 -11.83 13.76
N ASP A 44 5.01 -11.23 12.95
CA ASP A 44 5.58 -9.92 13.23
C ASP A 44 4.56 -8.81 12.95
N ILE A 45 3.92 -8.30 14.02
CA ILE A 45 3.02 -7.14 13.94
C ILE A 45 3.77 -5.86 13.56
N ASN A 46 5.05 -5.73 13.95
CA ASN A 46 5.83 -4.55 13.62
C ASN A 46 6.05 -4.47 12.11
N PHE A 47 6.35 -5.60 11.47
CA PHE A 47 6.38 -5.67 10.00
C PHE A 47 5.08 -5.17 9.35
N VAL A 48 3.91 -5.47 9.93
CA VAL A 48 2.62 -4.98 9.40
C VAL A 48 2.52 -3.46 9.54
N PHE A 49 2.93 -2.89 10.67
CA PHE A 49 2.99 -1.43 10.84
C PHE A 49 3.93 -0.80 9.83
N ASP A 50 5.15 -1.30 9.73
CA ASP A 50 6.20 -0.73 8.88
C ASP A 50 5.78 -0.79 7.41
N THR A 51 5.24 -1.90 6.91
CA THR A 51 4.72 -1.98 5.54
C THR A 51 3.54 -1.03 5.29
N LEU A 52 2.64 -0.82 6.26
CA LEU A 52 1.52 0.11 6.07
C LEU A 52 1.95 1.58 6.09
N ILE A 53 3.04 1.90 6.80
CA ILE A 53 3.60 3.24 6.93
C ILE A 53 4.52 3.55 5.75
N ASP A 54 5.51 2.70 5.52
CA ASP A 54 6.63 2.99 4.61
C ASP A 54 6.32 2.55 3.18
N ASP A 55 5.85 1.30 3.01
CA ASP A 55 5.66 0.73 1.67
C ASP A 55 4.36 1.25 1.03
N TYR A 56 3.24 1.15 1.75
CA TYR A 56 1.93 1.50 1.22
C TYR A 56 1.47 2.91 1.54
N LYS A 57 2.08 3.58 2.54
CA LYS A 57 1.73 4.95 2.97
C LYS A 57 0.22 5.11 3.26
N LEU A 58 -0.40 4.05 3.79
CA LEU A 58 -1.82 4.04 4.19
C LEU A 58 -1.99 4.63 5.59
N VAL A 59 -0.94 4.53 6.40
CA VAL A 59 -0.87 5.07 7.75
C VAL A 59 0.33 6.01 7.82
N ALA A 60 0.21 7.10 8.55
CA ALA A 60 1.29 8.04 8.83
C ALA A 60 1.51 8.15 10.34
N LEU A 61 2.76 8.35 10.74
CA LEU A 61 3.11 8.69 12.13
C LEU A 61 2.80 10.16 12.40
N LEU A 62 2.20 10.43 13.55
CA LEU A 62 1.86 11.78 14.01
C LEU A 62 2.56 12.02 15.36
N GLY A 63 3.76 12.59 15.30
CA GLY A 63 4.62 12.72 16.48
C GLY A 63 5.06 11.36 17.04
N GLU A 64 5.44 11.34 18.31
CA GLU A 64 5.90 10.14 18.98
C GLU A 64 4.70 9.27 19.40
N GLY A 65 4.39 8.27 18.57
CA GLY A 65 3.53 7.16 18.96
C GLY A 65 2.06 7.26 18.52
N TRP A 66 1.65 8.25 17.73
CA TRP A 66 0.32 8.23 17.11
C TRP A 66 0.36 7.79 15.66
N LEU A 67 -0.65 7.03 15.27
CA LEU A 67 -0.93 6.60 13.91
C LEU A 67 -2.12 7.38 13.39
N ARG A 68 -2.08 7.75 12.11
CA ARG A 68 -3.15 8.44 11.42
C ARG A 68 -3.40 7.81 10.05
N LEU A 69 -4.66 7.66 9.65
CA LEU A 69 -5.00 7.32 8.28
C LEU A 69 -4.63 8.43 7.31
N THR A 70 -3.98 8.04 6.21
CA THR A 70 -3.84 8.91 5.04
C THR A 70 -5.14 8.89 4.21
N PRO A 71 -5.35 9.82 3.27
CA PRO A 71 -6.50 9.77 2.36
C PRO A 71 -6.60 8.45 1.60
N GLU A 72 -5.46 7.89 1.19
CA GLU A 72 -5.33 6.58 0.57
C GLU A 72 -5.72 5.48 1.55
N GLY A 73 -5.23 5.54 2.80
CA GLY A 73 -5.62 4.64 3.88
C GLY A 73 -7.12 4.63 4.13
N GLN A 74 -7.78 5.79 4.14
CA GLN A 74 -9.23 5.91 4.34
C GLN A 74 -10.02 5.20 3.24
N LYS A 75 -9.59 5.34 1.98
CA LYS A 75 -10.19 4.64 0.83
C LYS A 75 -9.95 3.14 0.95
N MET A 76 -8.74 2.76 1.35
CA MET A 76 -8.34 1.37 1.49
C MET A 76 -9.14 0.67 2.59
N ALA A 77 -9.31 1.29 3.76
CA ALA A 77 -10.05 0.73 4.88
C ALA A 77 -11.51 0.36 4.52
N ARG A 78 -12.09 1.00 3.49
CA ARG A 78 -13.41 0.67 2.95
C ARG A 78 -13.41 -0.49 1.95
N TRP A 79 -12.28 -0.79 1.32
CA TRP A 79 -12.16 -1.74 0.20
C TRP A 79 -11.40 -3.03 0.54
N GLY A 80 -10.56 -3.01 1.57
CA GLY A 80 -9.77 -4.15 2.05
C GLY A 80 -8.44 -4.38 1.30
N MET A 81 -7.45 -4.90 2.02
CA MET A 81 -6.05 -5.00 1.58
C MET A 81 -5.85 -5.93 0.39
N LYS A 82 -6.62 -7.03 0.28
CA LYS A 82 -6.54 -7.94 -0.90
C LYS A 82 -6.87 -7.21 -2.20
N ASN A 83 -7.91 -6.37 -2.20
CA ASN A 83 -8.32 -5.60 -3.37
C ASN A 83 -7.30 -4.50 -3.70
N TYR A 84 -6.71 -3.91 -2.67
CA TYR A 84 -5.68 -2.89 -2.83
C TYR A 84 -4.39 -3.45 -3.46
N GLN A 85 -3.92 -4.61 -3.00
CA GLN A 85 -2.76 -5.28 -3.60
C GLN A 85 -2.99 -5.63 -5.07
N ARG A 86 -4.19 -6.11 -5.43
CA ARG A 86 -4.56 -6.33 -6.82
C ARG A 86 -4.52 -5.03 -7.64
N LYS A 87 -5.02 -3.92 -7.10
CA LYS A 87 -4.96 -2.61 -7.75
C LYS A 87 -3.53 -2.09 -7.93
N LEU A 88 -2.65 -2.29 -6.94
CA LEU A 88 -1.24 -1.94 -7.03
C LEU A 88 -0.52 -2.75 -8.12
N SER A 89 -0.72 -4.07 -8.14
CA SER A 89 -0.17 -4.95 -9.16
C SER A 89 -0.61 -4.53 -10.57
N ILE A 90 -1.89 -4.19 -10.74
CA ILE A 90 -2.41 -3.66 -12.01
C ILE A 90 -1.73 -2.33 -12.38
N LYS A 91 -1.61 -1.39 -11.43
CA LYS A 91 -0.92 -0.11 -11.66
C LYS A 91 0.54 -0.28 -12.05
N GLU A 92 1.27 -1.20 -11.43
CA GLU A 92 2.65 -1.50 -11.80
C GLU A 92 2.74 -2.09 -13.21
N GLN A 93 1.87 -3.05 -13.54
CA GLN A 93 1.79 -3.61 -14.89
C GLN A 93 1.52 -2.53 -15.95
N PHE A 94 0.59 -1.61 -15.70
CA PHE A 94 0.33 -0.48 -16.59
C PHE A 94 1.49 0.51 -16.68
N LYS A 95 2.21 0.76 -15.58
CA LYS A 95 3.40 1.62 -15.57
C LYS A 95 4.53 1.03 -16.42
N VAL A 96 4.73 -0.29 -16.34
CA VAL A 96 5.71 -1.00 -17.17
C VAL A 96 5.27 -0.98 -18.64
N ALA A 97 4.01 -1.31 -18.93
CA ALA A 97 3.47 -1.30 -20.30
C ALA A 97 3.57 0.10 -20.94
N GLY A 98 3.22 1.16 -20.21
CA GLY A 98 3.32 2.54 -20.69
C GLY A 98 4.76 2.98 -20.98
N LYS A 99 5.74 2.54 -20.17
CA LYS A 99 7.17 2.79 -20.44
C LYS A 99 7.65 2.09 -21.71
N VAL A 100 7.24 0.84 -21.93
CA VAL A 100 7.61 0.08 -23.14
C VAL A 100 7.01 0.70 -24.39
N ILE A 101 5.72 1.06 -24.36
CA ILE A 101 5.06 1.72 -25.49
C ILE A 101 5.71 3.08 -25.79
N GLY A 102 6.01 3.88 -24.76
CA GLY A 102 6.69 5.17 -24.93
C GLY A 102 8.11 5.03 -25.50
N ALA A 103 8.85 3.99 -25.12
CA ALA A 103 10.16 3.71 -25.69
C ALA A 103 10.06 3.32 -27.17
N VAL A 104 9.15 2.42 -27.53
CA VAL A 104 8.96 1.98 -28.93
C VAL A 104 8.49 3.14 -29.81
N SER A 105 7.55 3.97 -29.35
CA SER A 105 7.08 5.11 -30.13
C SER A 105 8.17 6.17 -30.35
N SER A 106 9.04 6.40 -29.37
CA SER A 106 10.17 7.31 -29.51
C SER A 106 11.17 6.86 -30.58
N VAL A 107 11.46 5.54 -30.65
CA VAL A 107 12.36 4.99 -31.68
C VAL A 107 11.74 5.11 -33.07
N VAL A 108 10.45 4.79 -33.23
CA VAL A 108 9.74 4.94 -34.51
C VAL A 108 9.74 6.40 -34.96
N ALA A 109 9.45 7.35 -34.07
CA ALA A 109 9.45 8.77 -34.40
C ALA A 109 10.83 9.27 -34.87
N ILE A 110 11.91 8.82 -34.22
CA ILE A 110 13.29 9.16 -34.62
C ILE A 110 13.59 8.60 -36.02
N VAL A 111 13.27 7.34 -36.28
CA VAL A 111 13.51 6.71 -37.60
C VAL A 111 12.69 7.40 -38.70
N SER A 112 11.41 7.69 -38.44
CA SER A 112 10.55 8.41 -39.39
C SER A 112 11.06 9.83 -39.67
N PHE A 113 11.55 10.54 -38.65
CA PHE A 113 12.13 11.87 -38.81
C PHE A 113 13.42 11.85 -39.65
N LEU A 114 14.32 10.88 -39.40
CA LEU A 114 15.55 10.73 -40.17
C LEU A 114 15.29 10.34 -41.63
N LEU A 115 14.31 9.49 -41.89
CA LEU A 115 13.90 9.13 -43.25
C LEU A 115 13.26 10.31 -43.98
N GLY A 116 12.45 11.12 -43.29
CA GLY A 116 11.84 12.33 -43.87
C GLY A 116 12.84 13.46 -44.17
N LEU A 117 14.06 13.41 -43.64
CA LEU A 117 15.15 14.34 -43.99
C LEU A 117 15.97 13.89 -45.21
N LEU A 118 15.82 12.63 -45.62
CA LEU A 118 16.56 12.02 -46.74
C LEU A 118 15.81 12.07 -48.08
N PHE A 119 14.53 12.47 -48.09
CA PHE A 119 13.66 12.63 -49.26
C PHE A 119 13.12 14.05 -49.33
#